data_AF-A0A9C8H7G1-F1
#
_entry.id   AF-A0A9C8H7G1-F1
#
_cell.length_a   1.000
_cell.length_b   1.000
_cell.length_c   1.000
_cell.angle_alpha   90.00
_cell.angle_beta   90.00
_cell.angle_gamma   90.00
#
_symmetry.space_group_name_H-M   'P 1'
#
loop_
_entity.id
_entity.type
_entity.pdbx_description
1 polymer ?
#
loop_
_entity_poly.entity_id
_entity_poly.type
_entity_poly.pdbx_seq_one_letter_code
_entity_poly.pdbx_strand_id
1 'polypeptide(L)'
;MEDFELFRRLGLALAIGLLFGLERGWHARGEPEGERVAGLRTFGLTGLLGGVCGWLGMLVGPVFPGLAFGAMAALVAVTYWAQIEENEDQGLTTEVALLLTFALGAAALLGDMAAAAAVAVVATALLSLKRVLHGWVARIRQFELAALVQLAVISVVILPLLPNRGYGPGATLNPHELWLAVVIVAGLSFLGYAAIRVAGAGLGAVITGLFGGLASSTSTTLALSRLVRSDARLGPVMAIGVVLAGSVTFLRVLVVGTIFARDLLAPLLVPLGAMAAAGFA
;
A
#
# COMPACT_ATOMS: atom_id res chain seq x y z
N MET A 1 21.39 -33.62 14.23
CA MET A 1 21.82 -32.34 13.62
C MET A 1 23.32 -32.26 13.84
N GLU A 2 24.12 -31.99 12.81
CA GLU A 2 25.56 -31.76 13.01
C GLU A 2 25.76 -30.49 13.84
N ASP A 3 26.79 -30.45 14.69
CA ASP A 3 27.01 -29.33 15.62
C ASP A 3 27.11 -27.99 14.87
N PHE A 4 27.79 -27.98 13.71
CA PHE A 4 27.93 -26.80 12.86
C PHE A 4 26.58 -26.25 12.36
N GLU A 5 25.64 -27.13 12.01
CA GLU A 5 24.31 -26.73 11.53
C GLU A 5 23.47 -26.13 12.68
N LEU A 6 23.60 -26.67 13.89
CA LEU A 6 22.92 -26.12 15.07
C LEU A 6 23.42 -24.71 15.38
N PHE A 7 24.75 -24.49 15.38
CA PHE A 7 25.33 -23.16 15.55
C PHE A 7 24.86 -22.18 14.48
N ARG A 8 24.77 -22.62 13.22
CA ARG A 8 24.28 -21.79 12.11
C ARG A 8 22.82 -21.37 12.30
N ARG A 9 21.95 -22.28 12.73
CA ARG A 9 20.52 -22.00 12.98
C ARG A 9 20.29 -21.11 14.19
N LEU A 10 21.00 -21.35 15.29
CA LEU A 10 20.96 -20.48 16.47
C LEU A 10 21.55 -19.09 16.17
N GLY A 11 22.61 -19.03 15.37
CA GLY A 11 23.19 -17.79 14.86
C GLY A 11 22.18 -17.00 14.02
N LEU A 12 21.41 -17.67 13.16
CA LEU A 12 20.33 -17.03 12.41
C LEU A 12 19.22 -16.52 13.33
N ALA A 13 18.79 -17.31 14.33
CA ALA A 13 17.77 -16.89 15.30
C ALA A 13 18.20 -15.62 16.06
N LEU A 14 19.46 -15.55 16.49
CA LEU A 14 20.05 -14.36 17.08
C LEU A 14 20.10 -13.19 16.09
N ALA A 15 20.52 -13.42 14.85
CA ALA A 15 20.61 -12.39 13.82
C ALA A 15 19.23 -11.78 13.49
N ILE A 16 18.17 -12.61 13.42
CA ILE A 16 16.78 -12.15 13.26
C ILE A 16 16.38 -11.23 14.42
N GLY A 17 16.68 -11.63 15.66
CA GLY A 17 16.42 -10.79 16.83
C GLY A 17 17.19 -9.48 16.80
N LEU A 18 18.47 -9.51 16.45
CA LEU A 18 19.28 -8.29 16.33
C LEU A 18 18.80 -7.37 15.21
N LEU A 19 18.28 -7.91 14.10
CA LEU A 19 17.73 -7.12 12.99
C LEU A 19 16.49 -6.32 13.44
N PHE A 20 15.55 -6.98 14.11
CA PHE A 20 14.37 -6.31 14.70
C PHE A 20 14.79 -5.29 15.77
N GLY A 21 15.73 -5.68 16.63
CA GLY A 21 16.27 -4.83 17.68
C GLY A 21 17.02 -3.60 17.16
N LEU A 22 17.64 -3.68 15.99
CA LEU A 22 18.28 -2.56 15.29
C LEU A 22 17.25 -1.54 14.82
N GLU A 23 16.17 -2.01 14.19
CA GLU A 23 15.07 -1.14 13.74
C GLU A 23 14.43 -0.42 14.93
N ARG A 24 14.10 -1.17 16.00
CA ARG A 24 13.49 -0.58 17.20
C ARG A 24 14.44 0.32 17.98
N GLY A 25 15.69 -0.10 18.15
CA GLY A 25 16.72 0.70 18.81
C GLY A 25 17.12 1.96 18.05
N TRP A 26 16.94 2.01 16.72
CA TRP A 26 17.19 3.22 15.93
C TRP A 26 16.11 4.29 16.17
N HIS A 27 14.86 3.88 16.37
CA HIS A 27 13.75 4.79 16.60
C HIS A 27 13.68 5.33 18.04
N ALA A 28 14.12 4.54 19.04
CA ALA A 28 14.12 4.91 20.46
C ALA A 28 15.39 5.65 20.93
N ARG A 29 16.22 6.18 20.02
CA ARG A 29 17.52 6.83 20.36
C ARG A 29 17.38 8.11 21.19
N GLY A 30 16.22 8.76 21.13
CA GLY A 30 15.93 9.97 21.90
C GLY A 30 15.32 9.72 23.28
N GLU A 31 14.96 8.47 23.59
CA GLU A 31 14.28 8.12 24.84
C GLU A 31 15.31 7.70 25.92
N PRO A 32 15.13 8.14 27.18
CA PRO A 32 16.01 7.80 28.29
C PRO A 32 16.05 6.29 28.56
N GLU A 33 17.16 5.81 29.13
CA GLU A 33 17.31 4.41 29.55
C GLU A 33 16.31 4.09 30.66
N GLY A 34 15.21 3.40 30.32
CA GLY A 34 14.13 3.05 31.24
C GLY A 34 12.75 3.08 30.58
N GLU A 35 12.52 4.00 29.64
CA GLU A 35 11.28 4.11 28.85
C GLU A 35 11.31 3.28 27.55
N ARG A 36 12.48 2.69 27.24
CA ARG A 36 12.70 1.88 26.04
C ARG A 36 12.02 0.52 26.18
N VAL A 37 10.81 0.38 25.62
CA VAL A 37 9.96 -0.82 25.72
C VAL A 37 10.67 -2.12 25.26
N ALA A 38 11.58 -2.07 24.29
CA ALA A 38 12.46 -3.20 23.96
C ALA A 38 13.64 -2.75 23.08
N GLY A 39 14.87 -2.96 23.55
CA GLY A 39 16.08 -2.57 22.83
C GLY A 39 16.70 -3.70 22.00
N LEU A 40 17.86 -3.41 21.39
CA LEU A 40 18.65 -4.36 20.59
C LEU A 40 18.90 -5.69 21.33
N ARG A 41 19.21 -5.61 22.64
CA ARG A 41 19.47 -6.78 23.48
C ARG A 41 18.19 -7.60 23.73
N THR A 42 17.06 -6.95 23.98
CA THR A 42 15.78 -7.64 24.23
C THR A 42 15.40 -8.48 23.02
N PHE A 43 15.35 -7.89 21.83
CA PHE A 43 15.00 -8.62 20.62
C PHE A 43 16.02 -9.70 20.25
N GLY A 44 17.33 -9.44 20.42
CA GLY A 44 18.37 -10.45 20.22
C GLY A 44 18.19 -11.67 21.13
N LEU A 45 17.94 -11.43 22.42
CA LEU A 45 17.67 -12.49 23.39
C LEU A 45 16.34 -13.19 23.11
N THR A 46 15.30 -12.49 22.70
CA THR A 46 14.01 -13.07 22.32
C THR A 46 14.12 -13.99 21.11
N GLY A 47 14.86 -13.59 20.08
CA GLY A 47 15.12 -14.42 18.89
C GLY A 47 15.91 -15.67 19.25
N LEU A 48 16.97 -15.52 20.05
CA LEU A 48 17.75 -16.63 20.56
C LEU A 48 16.91 -17.57 21.44
N LEU A 49 16.07 -17.02 22.32
CA LEU A 49 15.17 -17.80 23.19
C LEU A 49 14.19 -18.63 22.34
N GLY A 50 13.58 -18.03 21.31
CA GLY A 50 12.75 -18.75 20.36
C GLY A 50 13.52 -19.89 19.69
N GLY A 51 14.75 -19.63 19.26
CA GLY A 51 15.63 -20.65 18.71
C GLY A 51 15.92 -21.79 19.69
N VAL A 52 16.33 -21.48 20.92
CA VAL A 52 16.57 -22.47 21.98
C VAL A 52 15.31 -23.27 22.29
N CYS A 53 14.14 -22.65 22.34
CA CYS A 53 12.87 -23.35 22.51
C CYS A 53 12.56 -24.29 21.34
N GLY A 54 12.87 -23.88 20.11
CA GLY A 54 12.79 -24.74 18.92
C GLY A 54 13.71 -25.96 19.03
N TRP A 55 14.96 -25.76 19.48
CA TRP A 55 15.92 -26.84 19.71
C TRP A 55 15.44 -27.82 20.78
N LEU A 56 15.01 -27.30 21.93
CA LEU A 56 14.45 -28.10 23.03
C LEU A 56 13.18 -28.83 22.60
N GLY A 57 12.38 -28.25 21.71
CA GLY A 57 11.22 -28.90 21.10
C GLY A 57 11.57 -30.16 20.31
N MET A 58 12.77 -30.22 19.71
CA MET A 58 13.25 -31.43 19.04
C MET A 58 13.61 -32.55 20.03
N LEU A 59 13.93 -32.20 21.29
CA LEU A 59 14.32 -33.15 22.35
C LEU A 59 13.13 -33.60 23.20
N VAL A 60 12.28 -32.64 23.59
CA VAL A 60 11.16 -32.84 24.55
C VAL A 60 9.83 -33.09 23.83
N GLY A 61 9.70 -32.62 22.59
CA GLY A 61 8.51 -32.81 21.76
C GLY A 61 7.91 -31.48 21.24
N PRO A 62 7.03 -31.57 20.23
CA PRO A 62 6.54 -30.42 19.46
C PRO A 62 5.62 -29.47 20.27
N VAL A 63 5.13 -29.90 21.44
CA VAL A 63 4.27 -29.08 22.31
C VAL A 63 5.09 -28.01 23.05
N PHE A 64 6.37 -28.27 23.33
CA PHE A 64 7.20 -27.39 24.15
C PHE A 64 7.40 -25.98 23.55
N PRO A 65 7.75 -25.81 22.25
CA PRO A 65 7.83 -24.49 21.64
C PRO A 65 6.51 -23.70 21.69
N GLY A 66 5.37 -24.39 21.56
CA GLY A 66 4.05 -23.76 21.64
C GLY A 66 3.73 -23.25 23.05
N LEU A 67 4.07 -24.03 24.08
CA LEU A 67 3.94 -23.59 25.48
C LEU A 67 4.86 -22.41 25.80
N ALA A 68 6.11 -22.45 25.33
CA ALA A 68 7.05 -21.36 25.50
C ALA A 68 6.60 -20.08 24.78
N PHE A 69 6.03 -20.21 23.59
CA PHE A 69 5.39 -19.09 22.89
C PHE A 69 4.20 -18.53 23.67
N GLY A 70 3.35 -19.40 24.23
CA GLY A 70 2.23 -18.98 25.09
C GLY A 70 2.69 -18.24 26.36
N ALA A 71 3.76 -18.72 27.01
CA ALA A 71 4.36 -18.04 28.16
C ALA A 71 4.94 -16.67 27.77
N MET A 72 5.59 -16.57 26.61
CA MET A 72 6.09 -15.30 26.09
C MET A 72 4.94 -14.33 25.75
N ALA A 73 3.87 -14.82 25.13
CA ALA A 73 2.66 -14.05 24.86
C ALA A 73 2.00 -13.53 26.15
N ALA A 74 1.93 -14.37 27.19
CA ALA A 74 1.43 -13.95 28.49
C ALA A 74 2.32 -12.87 29.12
N LEU A 75 3.64 -13.04 29.08
CA LEU A 75 4.59 -12.03 29.60
C LEU A 75 4.42 -10.69 28.86
N VAL A 76 4.38 -10.73 27.52
CA VAL A 76 4.18 -9.54 26.68
C VAL A 76 2.82 -8.88 26.95
N ALA A 77 1.76 -9.66 27.16
CA ALA A 77 0.44 -9.13 27.50
C ALA A 77 0.43 -8.44 28.87
N VAL A 78 1.09 -9.02 29.88
CA VAL A 78 1.24 -8.42 31.21
C VAL A 78 2.02 -7.11 31.12
N THR A 79 3.14 -7.08 30.39
CA THR A 79 3.91 -5.85 30.22
C THR A 79 3.14 -4.78 29.47
N TYR A 80 2.36 -5.17 28.45
CA TYR A 80 1.51 -4.25 27.71
C TYR A 80 0.41 -3.64 28.60
N TRP A 81 -0.28 -4.47 29.38
CA TRP A 81 -1.31 -3.97 30.30
C TRP A 81 -0.76 -3.04 31.37
N ALA A 82 0.42 -3.34 31.93
CA ALA A 82 1.09 -2.47 32.88
C ALA A 82 1.50 -1.11 32.26
N GLN A 83 1.77 -1.07 30.95
CA GLN A 83 2.21 0.14 30.25
C GLN A 83 1.07 1.02 29.74
N ILE A 84 -0.10 0.45 29.45
CA ILE A 84 -1.31 1.22 29.06
C ILE A 84 -1.67 2.26 30.13
N GLU A 85 -1.46 1.92 31.41
CA GLU A 85 -1.81 2.77 32.53
C GLU A 85 -0.88 3.99 32.69
N GLU A 86 0.33 3.92 32.13
CA GLU A 86 1.34 5.00 32.19
C GLU A 86 1.45 5.83 30.90
N ASN A 87 1.13 5.27 29.72
CA ASN A 87 1.30 5.96 28.44
C ASN A 87 0.18 5.62 27.42
N GLU A 88 -0.76 6.54 27.18
CA GLU A 88 -1.90 6.36 26.26
C GLU A 88 -1.50 6.17 24.77
N ASP A 89 -0.26 6.49 24.38
CA ASP A 89 0.18 6.50 22.97
C ASP A 89 1.11 5.33 22.56
N GLN A 90 1.31 4.31 23.40
CA GLN A 90 2.13 3.15 23.05
C GLN A 90 1.36 2.14 22.18
N GLY A 91 1.80 1.97 20.94
CA GLY A 91 1.15 1.08 19.97
C GLY A 91 1.63 -0.38 20.05
N LEU A 92 0.66 -1.32 20.01
CA LEU A 92 0.75 -2.81 20.01
C LEU A 92 1.81 -3.45 19.06
N THR A 93 2.40 -2.65 18.19
CA THR A 93 3.38 -3.09 17.19
C THR A 93 4.69 -3.61 17.78
N THR A 94 5.05 -3.24 19.02
CA THR A 94 6.31 -3.67 19.65
C THR A 94 6.15 -5.07 20.25
N GLU A 95 5.00 -5.31 20.86
CA GLU A 95 4.52 -6.54 21.45
C GLU A 95 4.41 -7.61 20.36
N VAL A 96 3.72 -7.29 19.26
CA VAL A 96 3.62 -8.17 18.09
C VAL A 96 5.00 -8.46 17.50
N ALA A 97 5.90 -7.47 17.47
CA ALA A 97 7.26 -7.68 16.97
C ALA A 97 8.07 -8.62 17.87
N LEU A 98 7.94 -8.56 19.19
CA LEU A 98 8.60 -9.49 20.13
C LEU A 98 8.11 -10.92 19.92
N LEU A 99 6.79 -11.11 19.79
CA LEU A 99 6.22 -12.43 19.51
C LEU A 99 6.65 -12.98 18.16
N LEU A 100 6.68 -12.12 17.12
CA LEU A 100 7.16 -12.50 15.81
C LEU A 100 8.64 -12.87 15.83
N THR A 101 9.45 -12.15 16.60
CA THR A 101 10.89 -12.43 16.77
C THR A 101 11.12 -13.80 17.41
N PHE A 102 10.36 -14.13 18.46
CA PHE A 102 10.40 -15.47 19.07
C PHE A 102 10.00 -16.54 18.05
N ALA A 103 8.87 -16.35 17.37
CA ALA A 103 8.35 -17.32 16.40
C ALA A 103 9.32 -17.57 15.26
N LEU A 104 9.95 -16.53 14.72
CA LEU A 104 10.95 -16.63 13.66
C LEU A 104 12.26 -17.24 14.17
N GLY A 105 12.65 -16.99 15.42
CA GLY A 105 13.76 -17.68 16.07
C GLY A 105 13.53 -19.19 16.17
N ALA A 106 12.33 -19.60 16.58
CA ALA A 106 11.95 -21.02 16.61
C ALA A 106 11.87 -21.62 15.19
N ALA A 107 11.34 -20.87 14.22
CA ALA A 107 11.25 -21.27 12.82
C ALA A 107 12.62 -21.45 12.17
N ALA A 108 13.63 -20.67 12.56
CA ALA A 108 15.00 -20.84 12.09
C ALA A 108 15.58 -22.21 12.46
N LEU A 109 15.07 -22.85 13.53
CA LEU A 109 15.49 -24.20 13.93
C LEU A 109 14.58 -25.30 13.42
N LEU A 110 13.26 -25.12 13.48
CA LEU A 110 12.28 -26.15 13.13
C LEU A 110 11.92 -26.17 11.64
N GLY A 111 12.15 -25.07 10.92
CA GLY A 111 11.75 -24.89 9.53
C GLY A 111 12.90 -24.57 8.58
N ASP A 112 12.56 -23.92 7.47
CA ASP A 112 13.50 -23.42 6.47
C ASP A 112 14.11 -22.09 6.92
N MET A 113 15.45 -22.08 7.03
CA MET A 113 16.24 -20.91 7.36
C MET A 113 16.03 -19.75 6.38
N ALA A 114 15.91 -20.05 5.08
CA ALA A 114 15.72 -19.02 4.05
C ALA A 114 14.35 -18.35 4.20
N ALA A 115 13.30 -19.12 4.45
CA ALA A 115 11.96 -18.59 4.71
C ALA A 115 11.92 -17.74 5.99
N ALA A 116 12.52 -18.23 7.09
CA ALA A 116 12.58 -17.47 8.35
C ALA A 116 13.32 -16.13 8.19
N ALA A 117 14.45 -16.14 7.49
CA ALA A 117 15.22 -14.94 7.17
C ALA A 117 14.42 -13.98 6.26
N ALA A 118 13.77 -14.49 5.21
CA ALA A 118 12.98 -13.66 4.30
C ALA A 118 11.81 -12.97 5.01
N VAL A 119 11.07 -13.70 5.86
CA VAL A 119 9.99 -13.12 6.66
C VAL A 119 10.53 -12.08 7.64
N ALA A 120 11.69 -12.34 8.27
CA ALA A 120 12.33 -11.38 9.17
C ALA A 120 12.69 -10.06 8.46
N VAL A 121 13.24 -10.14 7.24
CA VAL A 121 13.59 -8.97 6.42
C VAL A 121 12.33 -8.20 6.00
N VAL A 122 11.30 -8.89 5.50
CA VAL A 122 10.03 -8.26 5.10
C VAL A 122 9.34 -7.59 6.28
N ALA A 123 9.29 -8.26 7.43
CA ALA A 123 8.74 -7.71 8.65
C ALA A 123 9.53 -6.47 9.12
N THR A 124 10.87 -6.55 9.14
CA THR A 124 11.72 -5.40 9.51
C THR A 124 11.53 -4.22 8.54
N ALA A 125 11.40 -4.49 7.23
CA ALA A 125 11.09 -3.46 6.25
C ALA A 125 9.75 -2.80 6.57
N LEU A 126 8.70 -3.58 6.82
CA LEU A 126 7.38 -3.06 7.20
C LEU A 126 7.43 -2.20 8.47
N LEU A 127 8.18 -2.62 9.49
CA LEU A 127 8.37 -1.86 10.72
C LEU A 127 9.09 -0.53 10.45
N SER A 128 10.17 -0.56 9.65
CA SER A 128 10.94 0.64 9.31
C SER A 128 10.14 1.67 8.52
N LEU A 129 9.14 1.22 7.74
CA LEU A 129 8.23 2.09 6.99
C LEU A 129 7.11 2.71 7.86
N LYS A 130 7.00 2.42 9.16
CA LYS A 130 5.93 2.92 10.04
C LYS A 130 5.69 4.43 9.91
N ARG A 131 6.76 5.25 10.00
CA ARG A 131 6.68 6.72 9.93
C ARG A 131 6.21 7.20 8.57
N VAL A 132 6.68 6.57 7.50
CA VAL A 132 6.27 6.86 6.13
C VAL A 132 4.79 6.54 5.99
N LEU A 133 4.36 5.33 6.33
CA LEU A 133 2.96 4.92 6.25
C LEU A 133 2.03 5.84 7.04
N HIS A 134 2.39 6.20 8.29
CA HIS A 134 1.60 7.14 9.10
C HIS A 134 1.55 8.53 8.46
N GLY A 135 2.67 9.04 7.94
CA GLY A 135 2.70 10.33 7.24
C GLY A 135 1.85 10.34 5.98
N TRP A 136 1.77 9.21 5.26
CA TRP A 136 0.90 9.07 4.10
C TRP A 136 -0.57 9.02 4.50
N VAL A 137 -0.92 8.21 5.49
CA VAL A 137 -2.29 8.11 6.02
C VAL A 137 -2.77 9.45 6.57
N ALA A 138 -1.94 10.16 7.32
CA ALA A 138 -2.26 11.50 7.85
C ALA A 138 -2.48 12.54 6.75
N ARG A 139 -1.90 12.33 5.56
CA ARG A 139 -2.11 13.20 4.40
C ARG A 139 -3.35 12.82 3.60
N ILE A 140 -4.00 11.68 3.81
CA ILE A 140 -5.20 11.29 3.04
C ILE A 140 -6.42 12.00 3.62
N ARG A 141 -7.20 12.65 2.74
CA ARG A 141 -8.50 13.25 3.09
C ARG A 141 -9.58 12.17 3.08
N GLN A 142 -10.60 12.35 3.92
CA GLN A 142 -11.69 11.38 4.07
C GLN A 142 -12.38 11.02 2.74
N PHE A 143 -12.58 11.98 1.84
CA PHE A 143 -13.19 11.71 0.53
C PHE A 143 -12.29 10.89 -0.41
N GLU A 144 -10.96 10.99 -0.27
CA GLU A 144 -10.04 10.18 -1.07
C GLU A 144 -10.01 8.76 -0.58
N LEU A 145 -10.04 8.57 0.75
CA LEU A 145 -10.18 7.26 1.34
C LEU A 145 -11.49 6.61 0.87
N ALA A 146 -12.59 7.35 0.91
CA ALA A 146 -13.87 6.87 0.39
C ALA A 146 -13.80 6.51 -1.11
N ALA A 147 -13.17 7.35 -1.93
CA ALA A 147 -13.00 7.08 -3.36
C ALA A 147 -12.12 5.84 -3.62
N LEU A 148 -11.03 5.67 -2.86
CA LEU A 148 -10.14 4.51 -2.94
C LEU A 148 -10.86 3.23 -2.51
N VAL A 149 -11.60 3.27 -1.39
CA VAL A 149 -12.42 2.15 -0.90
C VAL A 149 -13.51 1.82 -1.90
N GLN A 150 -14.19 2.82 -2.47
CA GLN A 150 -15.21 2.60 -3.50
C GLN A 150 -14.60 1.96 -4.75
N LEU A 151 -13.44 2.44 -5.20
CA LEU A 151 -12.69 1.85 -6.31
C LEU A 151 -12.30 0.39 -6.02
N ALA A 152 -11.88 0.09 -4.79
CA ALA A 152 -11.56 -1.27 -4.35
C ALA A 152 -12.82 -2.15 -4.30
N VAL A 153 -13.97 -1.65 -3.84
CA VAL A 153 -15.23 -2.39 -3.84
C VAL A 153 -15.67 -2.71 -5.27
N ILE A 154 -15.69 -1.73 -6.18
CA ILE A 154 -16.13 -1.98 -7.56
C ILE A 154 -15.19 -2.93 -8.32
N SER A 155 -13.90 -2.98 -7.97
CA SER A 155 -12.88 -3.78 -8.68
C SER A 155 -12.55 -5.13 -8.04
N VAL A 156 -12.35 -5.19 -6.73
CA VAL A 156 -11.94 -6.41 -6.02
C VAL A 156 -13.14 -7.22 -5.55
N VAL A 157 -14.29 -6.58 -5.30
CA VAL A 157 -15.49 -7.28 -4.80
C VAL A 157 -16.50 -7.48 -5.92
N ILE A 158 -16.94 -6.41 -6.59
CA ILE A 158 -18.06 -6.49 -7.54
C ILE A 158 -17.64 -7.12 -8.88
N LEU A 159 -16.51 -6.70 -9.47
CA LEU A 159 -16.06 -7.22 -10.75
C LEU A 159 -15.96 -8.75 -10.81
N PRO A 160 -15.31 -9.46 -9.85
CA PRO A 160 -15.23 -10.93 -9.91
C PRO A 160 -16.57 -11.64 -9.66
N LEU A 161 -17.56 -10.96 -9.07
CA LEU A 161 -18.91 -11.52 -8.89
C LEU A 161 -19.75 -11.47 -10.17
N LEU A 162 -19.35 -10.66 -11.16
CA LEU A 162 -20.13 -10.49 -12.37
C LEU A 162 -19.91 -11.64 -13.35
N PRO A 163 -20.99 -12.19 -13.94
CA PRO A 163 -20.89 -13.30 -14.86
C PRO A 163 -20.20 -12.84 -16.15
N ASN A 164 -19.12 -13.54 -16.52
CA ASN A 164 -18.39 -13.29 -17.75
C ASN A 164 -19.05 -14.03 -18.94
N ARG A 165 -20.26 -13.60 -19.29
CA ARG A 165 -21.01 -14.12 -20.44
C ARG A 165 -21.82 -13.01 -21.10
N GLY A 166 -21.89 -13.04 -22.42
CA GLY A 166 -22.70 -12.11 -23.19
C GLY A 166 -24.20 -12.41 -23.07
N TYR A 167 -24.99 -11.35 -22.94
CA TYR A 167 -26.46 -11.36 -22.92
C TYR A 167 -27.01 -10.62 -24.15
N GLY A 168 -28.26 -10.94 -24.53
CA GLY A 168 -28.98 -10.29 -25.64
C GLY A 168 -28.62 -10.84 -27.04
N PRO A 169 -29.25 -10.28 -28.09
CA PRO A 169 -28.98 -10.69 -29.47
C PRO A 169 -27.50 -10.50 -29.83
N GLY A 170 -26.85 -11.56 -30.29
CA GLY A 170 -25.43 -11.55 -30.63
C GLY A 170 -24.46 -11.57 -29.43
N ALA A 171 -24.93 -11.83 -28.20
CA ALA A 171 -24.11 -11.89 -26.98
C ALA A 171 -23.27 -10.60 -26.74
N THR A 172 -23.76 -9.46 -27.22
CA THR A 172 -23.03 -8.18 -27.25
C THR A 172 -22.91 -7.50 -25.88
N LEU A 173 -23.77 -7.85 -24.92
CA LEU A 173 -23.75 -7.26 -23.58
C LEU A 173 -23.09 -8.21 -22.58
N ASN A 174 -21.78 -8.04 -22.34
CA ASN A 174 -21.08 -8.77 -21.29
C ASN A 174 -20.99 -7.92 -20.01
N PRO A 175 -21.69 -8.29 -18.91
CA PRO A 175 -21.67 -7.52 -17.67
C PRO A 175 -20.27 -7.35 -17.07
N HIS A 176 -19.44 -8.40 -17.17
CA HIS A 176 -18.07 -8.35 -16.67
C HIS A 176 -17.22 -7.32 -17.45
N GLU A 177 -17.30 -7.32 -18.79
CA GLU A 177 -16.57 -6.35 -19.62
C GLU A 177 -17.08 -4.92 -19.43
N LEU A 178 -18.40 -4.73 -19.41
CA LEU A 178 -19.02 -3.42 -19.16
C LEU A 178 -18.58 -2.85 -17.80
N TRP A 179 -18.52 -3.70 -16.78
CA TRP A 179 -18.07 -3.29 -15.45
C TRP A 179 -16.57 -3.05 -15.37
N LEU A 180 -15.77 -3.85 -16.08
CA LEU A 180 -14.34 -3.63 -16.21
C LEU A 180 -14.07 -2.25 -16.82
N ALA A 181 -14.89 -1.80 -17.77
CA ALA A 181 -14.79 -0.46 -18.33
C ALA A 181 -15.07 0.62 -17.27
N VAL A 182 -16.06 0.41 -16.39
CA VAL A 182 -16.32 1.28 -15.23
C VAL A 182 -15.10 1.36 -14.31
N VAL A 183 -14.48 0.22 -14.00
CA VAL A 183 -13.27 0.16 -13.16
C VAL A 183 -12.11 0.95 -13.79
N ILE A 184 -11.87 0.79 -15.09
CA ILE A 184 -10.81 1.52 -15.81
C ILE A 184 -11.08 3.02 -15.79
N VAL A 185 -12.30 3.44 -16.12
CA VAL A 185 -12.65 4.86 -16.18
C VAL A 185 -12.57 5.50 -14.79
N ALA A 186 -13.05 4.83 -13.74
CA ALA A 186 -12.91 5.29 -12.36
C ALA A 186 -11.45 5.34 -11.92
N GLY A 187 -10.64 4.33 -12.25
CA GLY A 187 -9.21 4.30 -11.97
C GLY A 187 -8.44 5.43 -12.65
N LEU A 188 -8.65 5.67 -13.94
CA LEU A 188 -8.07 6.80 -14.67
C LEU A 188 -8.48 8.15 -14.05
N SER A 189 -9.73 8.24 -13.58
CA SER A 189 -10.24 9.45 -12.93
C SER A 189 -9.58 9.71 -11.58
N PHE A 190 -9.42 8.66 -10.76
CA PHE A 190 -8.71 8.74 -9.49
C PHE A 190 -7.22 9.05 -9.69
N LEU A 191 -6.57 8.47 -10.70
CA LEU A 191 -5.18 8.77 -11.06
C LEU A 191 -5.00 10.22 -11.53
N GLY A 192 -5.92 10.74 -12.34
CA GLY A 192 -5.91 12.15 -12.74
C GLY A 192 -6.00 13.09 -11.54
N TYR A 193 -6.89 12.78 -10.59
CA TYR A 193 -7.00 13.52 -9.34
C TYR A 193 -5.73 13.42 -8.49
N ALA A 194 -5.17 12.22 -8.33
CA ALA A 194 -3.95 11.99 -7.56
C ALA A 194 -2.75 12.74 -8.16
N ALA A 195 -2.64 12.79 -9.50
CA ALA A 195 -1.60 13.53 -10.19
C ALA A 195 -1.68 15.04 -9.90
N ILE A 196 -2.87 15.65 -9.96
CA ILE A 196 -3.07 17.06 -9.58
C ILE A 196 -2.66 17.29 -8.12
N ARG A 197 -3.04 16.38 -7.23
CA ARG A 197 -2.74 16.49 -5.80
C ARG A 197 -1.25 16.43 -5.51
N VAL A 198 -0.53 15.49 -6.12
CA VAL A 198 0.93 15.33 -5.94
C VAL A 198 1.67 16.52 -6.54
N ALA A 199 1.22 17.02 -7.68
CA ALA A 199 1.87 18.11 -8.39
C ALA A 199 1.59 19.50 -7.76
N GLY A 200 0.59 19.63 -6.88
CA GLY A 200 0.42 20.77 -5.97
C GLY A 200 -0.30 21.99 -6.56
N ALA A 201 -0.44 23.06 -5.76
CA ALA A 201 -1.23 24.25 -6.11
C ALA A 201 -0.56 25.21 -7.12
N GLY A 202 0.70 24.94 -7.51
CA GLY A 202 1.50 25.80 -8.41
C GLY A 202 1.40 25.45 -9.88
N LEU A 203 0.48 24.58 -10.27
CA LEU A 203 0.39 24.09 -11.65
C LEU A 203 -0.32 25.10 -12.56
N GLY A 204 0.37 25.50 -13.62
CA GLY A 204 -0.22 26.30 -14.69
C GLY A 204 -1.45 25.62 -15.31
N ALA A 205 -2.28 26.41 -15.98
CA ALA A 205 -3.57 25.96 -16.54
C ALA A 205 -3.46 24.73 -17.45
N VAL A 206 -2.30 24.52 -18.11
CA VAL A 206 -2.01 23.37 -18.96
C VAL A 206 -2.04 22.05 -18.17
N ILE A 207 -1.31 21.98 -17.05
CA ILE A 207 -1.19 20.77 -16.24
C ILE A 207 -2.52 20.49 -15.53
N THR A 208 -3.17 21.55 -15.04
CA THR A 208 -4.51 21.48 -14.44
C THR A 208 -5.55 21.01 -15.47
N GLY A 209 -5.45 21.46 -16.72
CA GLY A 209 -6.28 21.02 -17.83
C GLY A 209 -6.09 19.54 -18.15
N LEU A 210 -4.84 19.10 -18.29
CA LEU A 210 -4.51 17.73 -18.67
C LEU A 210 -4.95 16.70 -17.60
N PHE A 211 -4.45 16.83 -16.37
CA PHE A 211 -4.77 15.89 -15.29
C PHE A 211 -6.17 16.10 -14.73
N GLY A 212 -6.67 17.33 -14.76
CA GLY A 212 -8.06 17.63 -14.47
C GLY A 212 -9.01 16.99 -15.47
N GLY A 213 -8.68 17.04 -16.77
CA GLY A 213 -9.43 16.33 -17.81
C GLY A 213 -9.40 14.81 -17.64
N LEU A 214 -8.32 14.25 -17.08
CA LEU A 214 -8.25 12.83 -16.71
C LEU A 214 -9.17 12.51 -15.53
N ALA A 215 -9.35 13.42 -14.58
CA ALA A 215 -10.31 13.25 -13.50
C ALA A 215 -11.76 13.51 -13.96
N SER A 216 -12.05 14.72 -14.42
CA SER A 216 -13.36 15.18 -14.90
C SER A 216 -13.21 16.48 -15.71
N SER A 217 -13.41 16.41 -17.03
CA SER A 217 -13.37 17.57 -17.93
C SER A 217 -14.37 18.66 -17.54
N THR A 218 -15.57 18.28 -17.07
CA THR A 218 -16.59 19.23 -16.60
C THR A 218 -16.15 19.98 -15.34
N SER A 219 -15.63 19.26 -14.34
CA SER A 219 -15.17 19.88 -13.10
C SER A 219 -14.01 20.83 -13.36
N THR A 220 -13.06 20.41 -14.18
CA THR A 220 -11.91 21.24 -14.58
C THR A 220 -12.34 22.47 -15.35
N THR A 221 -13.28 22.33 -16.29
CA THR A 221 -13.80 23.48 -17.06
C THR A 221 -14.47 24.50 -16.14
N LEU A 222 -15.32 24.05 -15.22
CA LEU A 222 -15.96 24.92 -14.24
C LEU A 222 -14.94 25.57 -13.29
N ALA A 223 -13.92 24.85 -12.83
CA ALA A 223 -12.88 25.36 -11.95
C ALA A 223 -12.05 26.46 -12.64
N LEU A 224 -11.57 26.21 -13.86
CA LEU A 224 -10.81 27.19 -14.65
C LEU A 224 -11.66 28.41 -15.00
N SER A 225 -12.95 28.21 -15.34
CA SER A 225 -13.87 29.31 -15.65
C SER A 225 -14.14 30.22 -14.43
N ARG A 226 -14.19 29.66 -13.22
CA ARG A 226 -14.33 30.43 -11.98
C ARG A 226 -13.10 31.31 -11.70
N LEU A 227 -11.90 30.86 -12.04
CA LEU A 227 -10.65 31.63 -11.88
C LEU A 227 -10.60 32.84 -12.85
N VAL A 228 -11.11 32.68 -14.07
CA VAL A 228 -11.24 33.80 -15.02
C VAL A 228 -12.21 34.87 -14.51
N ARG A 229 -13.23 34.47 -13.74
CA ARG A 229 -14.18 35.44 -13.14
C ARG A 229 -13.51 36.34 -12.11
N SER A 230 -12.48 35.86 -11.41
CA SER A 230 -11.70 36.67 -10.46
C SER A 230 -10.63 37.53 -11.14
N ASP A 231 -10.03 37.06 -12.24
CA ASP A 231 -9.08 37.84 -13.03
C ASP A 231 -9.24 37.52 -14.53
N ALA A 232 -9.82 38.49 -15.25
CA ALA A 232 -10.09 38.37 -16.68
C ALA A 232 -8.81 38.20 -17.52
N ARG A 233 -7.64 38.62 -17.02
CA ARG A 233 -6.35 38.48 -17.72
C ARG A 233 -5.94 37.02 -17.86
N LEU A 234 -6.45 36.12 -17.00
CA LEU A 234 -6.20 34.69 -17.06
C LEU A 234 -6.99 33.98 -18.17
N GLY A 235 -7.96 34.66 -18.81
CA GLY A 235 -8.87 34.08 -19.82
C GLY A 235 -8.19 33.22 -20.88
N PRO A 236 -7.21 33.74 -21.63
CA PRO A 236 -6.53 32.98 -22.68
C PRO A 236 -5.82 31.73 -22.14
N VAL A 237 -5.13 31.84 -21.02
CA VAL A 237 -4.37 30.74 -20.41
C VAL A 237 -5.30 29.66 -19.86
N MET A 238 -6.42 30.05 -19.25
CA MET A 238 -7.43 29.11 -18.73
C MET A 238 -8.19 28.42 -19.86
N ALA A 239 -8.45 29.11 -20.98
CA ALA A 239 -9.07 28.50 -22.17
C ALA A 239 -8.22 27.34 -22.73
N ILE A 240 -6.89 27.49 -22.76
CA ILE A 240 -5.97 26.39 -23.12
C ILE A 240 -6.20 25.20 -22.18
N GLY A 241 -6.27 25.44 -20.86
CA GLY A 241 -6.56 24.37 -19.89
C GLY A 241 -7.89 23.67 -20.13
N VAL A 242 -8.94 24.40 -20.54
CA VAL A 242 -10.25 23.82 -20.88
C VAL A 242 -10.19 22.95 -22.14
N VAL A 243 -9.55 23.43 -23.20
CA VAL A 243 -9.37 22.69 -24.45
C VAL A 243 -8.57 21.42 -24.21
N LEU A 244 -7.49 21.50 -23.42
CA LEU A 244 -6.71 20.34 -23.01
C LEU A 244 -7.53 19.33 -22.20
N ALA A 245 -8.36 19.81 -21.27
CA ALA A 245 -9.24 18.93 -20.49
C ALA A 245 -10.24 18.17 -21.36
N GLY A 246 -10.77 18.81 -22.41
CA GLY A 246 -11.61 18.17 -23.41
C GLY A 246 -10.85 17.12 -24.22
N SER A 247 -9.66 17.48 -24.70
CA SER A 247 -8.82 16.66 -25.59
C SER A 247 -8.39 15.34 -24.95
N VAL A 248 -8.15 15.34 -23.65
CA VAL A 248 -7.83 14.15 -22.85
C VAL A 248 -8.93 13.08 -22.93
N THR A 249 -10.18 13.46 -23.13
CA THR A 249 -11.29 12.51 -23.24
C THR A 249 -11.13 11.60 -24.46
N PHE A 250 -10.61 12.12 -25.58
CA PHE A 250 -10.33 11.31 -26.77
C PHE A 250 -9.22 10.29 -26.50
N LEU A 251 -8.18 10.70 -25.76
CA LEU A 251 -7.12 9.80 -25.31
C LEU A 251 -7.69 8.68 -24.40
N ARG A 252 -8.61 9.04 -23.50
CA ARG A 252 -9.29 8.08 -22.61
C ARG A 252 -10.08 7.04 -23.40
N VAL A 253 -10.82 7.46 -24.42
CA VAL A 253 -11.58 6.55 -25.29
C VAL A 253 -10.64 5.60 -26.05
N LEU A 254 -9.49 6.09 -26.54
CA LEU A 254 -8.49 5.24 -27.18
C LEU A 254 -7.96 4.17 -26.22
N VAL A 255 -7.60 4.55 -24.99
CA VAL A 255 -7.15 3.60 -23.95
C VAL A 255 -8.19 2.52 -23.68
N VAL A 256 -9.46 2.90 -23.48
CA VAL A 256 -10.55 1.94 -23.27
C VAL A 256 -10.72 1.06 -24.52
N GLY A 257 -10.69 1.64 -25.72
CA GLY A 257 -10.79 0.91 -26.99
C GLY A 257 -9.69 -0.15 -27.14
N THR A 258 -8.45 0.14 -26.71
CA THR A 258 -7.34 -0.83 -26.77
C THR A 258 -7.59 -2.10 -25.95
N ILE A 259 -8.39 -2.01 -24.89
CA ILE A 259 -8.62 -3.10 -23.95
C ILE A 259 -9.79 -3.97 -24.44
N PHE A 260 -10.88 -3.35 -24.91
CA PHE A 260 -12.13 -4.06 -25.22
C PHE A 260 -12.32 -4.37 -26.70
N ALA A 261 -11.78 -3.56 -27.62
CA ALA A 261 -12.10 -3.66 -29.04
C ALA A 261 -10.88 -3.30 -29.90
N ARG A 262 -9.87 -4.19 -29.89
CA ARG A 262 -8.65 -4.01 -30.67
C ARG A 262 -8.88 -3.85 -32.17
N ASP A 263 -9.95 -4.44 -32.70
CA ASP A 263 -10.30 -4.35 -34.12
C ASP A 263 -10.84 -2.96 -34.50
N LEU A 264 -11.49 -2.26 -33.55
CA LEU A 264 -11.94 -0.88 -33.73
C LEU A 264 -10.84 0.15 -33.50
N LEU A 265 -9.67 -0.27 -33.03
CA LEU A 265 -8.58 0.62 -32.66
C LEU A 265 -8.04 1.35 -33.89
N ALA A 266 -7.79 0.64 -35.00
CA ALA A 266 -7.34 1.24 -36.26
C ALA A 266 -8.31 2.29 -36.83
N PRO A 267 -9.62 2.02 -36.97
CA PRO A 267 -10.57 3.03 -37.45
C PRO A 267 -10.82 4.18 -36.45
N LEU A 268 -10.64 3.95 -35.14
CA LEU A 268 -10.78 5.00 -34.11
C LEU A 268 -9.51 5.84 -33.93
N LEU A 269 -8.33 5.30 -34.20
CA LEU A 269 -7.04 5.95 -33.98
C LEU A 269 -6.94 7.26 -34.77
N VAL A 270 -7.30 7.24 -36.04
CA VAL A 270 -7.19 8.40 -36.93
C VAL A 270 -8.11 9.55 -36.49
N PRO A 271 -9.44 9.36 -36.35
CA PRO A 271 -10.33 10.46 -35.94
C PRO A 271 -10.06 10.94 -34.51
N LEU A 272 -9.93 10.03 -33.53
CA LEU A 272 -9.71 10.43 -32.14
C LEU A 272 -8.32 11.02 -31.92
N GLY A 273 -7.30 10.48 -32.59
CA GLY A 273 -5.95 11.01 -32.58
C GLY A 273 -5.87 12.39 -33.22
N ALA A 274 -6.57 12.62 -34.34
CA ALA A 274 -6.65 13.93 -34.97
C ALA A 274 -7.36 14.95 -34.08
N MET A 275 -8.48 14.57 -33.43
CA MET A 275 -9.20 15.44 -32.50
C MET A 275 -8.35 15.79 -31.27
N ALA A 276 -7.64 14.81 -30.71
CA ALA A 276 -6.71 15.03 -29.61
C ALA A 276 -5.56 15.96 -30.04
N ALA A 277 -4.92 15.68 -31.17
CA ALA A 277 -3.80 16.48 -31.68
C ALA A 277 -4.22 17.92 -31.98
N ALA A 278 -5.40 18.14 -32.58
CA ALA A 278 -5.94 19.46 -32.84
C ALA A 278 -6.21 20.27 -31.56
N GLY A 279 -6.55 19.62 -30.46
CA GLY A 279 -6.73 20.29 -29.17
C GLY A 279 -5.45 20.43 -28.34
N PHE A 280 -4.39 19.69 -28.67
CA PHE A 280 -3.05 19.85 -28.07
C PHE A 280 -2.17 20.87 -28.79
N ALA A 281 -2.43 21.13 -30.08
CA ALA A 281 -1.73 22.10 -30.92
C ALA A 281 -2.17 23.54 -30.63
#